data_AF-A0A7M7PLE3-F1
#
_entry.id   AF-A0A7M7PLE3-F1
#
_cell.length_a   1.000
_cell.length_b   1.000
_cell.length_c   1.000
_cell.angle_alpha   90.00
_cell.angle_beta   90.00
_cell.angle_gamma   90.00
#
_symmetry.space_group_name_H-M   'P 1'
#
loop_
_entity.id
_entity.type
_entity.pdbx_description
1 polymer ?
#
loop_
_entity_poly.entity_id
_entity_poly.type
_entity_poly.pdbx_seq_one_letter_code
_entity_poly.pdbx_strand_id
1 'polypeptide(L)'
;MQIAAEWLNPKKKKPKSQSRCSYHALRNNFSVIIFWIVFVIINVGLAAWGAYEGYRSVNDERHPAAIIIARSAGRCLSFECCFVLVLMLRKLLTILRNTFLMSVLPLDQHVIIHKIVAIFIIILSVIHTAGHIANIGETVENVNGTTAAWIRNVLVRPFPGLGLVEGSCIITGILIIIVLIIMTICSLPFIRRNGYFKVSF
;
A
#
# COMPACT_ATOMS: atom_id res chain seq x y z
N MET A 1 -13.78 59.75 -38.70
CA MET A 1 -14.41 59.51 -37.39
C MET A 1 -13.94 58.18 -36.77
N GLN A 2 -12.64 57.97 -36.50
CA GLN A 2 -12.16 56.70 -35.87
C GLN A 2 -11.06 56.87 -34.81
N ILE A 3 -10.54 58.08 -34.55
CA ILE A 3 -9.37 58.25 -33.66
C ILE A 3 -9.77 58.39 -32.17
N ALA A 4 -11.03 58.71 -31.86
CA ALA A 4 -11.47 58.99 -30.49
C ALA A 4 -11.86 57.75 -29.65
N ALA A 5 -11.98 56.57 -30.27
CA ALA A 5 -12.52 55.37 -29.60
C ALA A 5 -11.44 54.45 -28.98
N GLU A 6 -10.16 54.64 -29.32
CA GLU A 6 -9.05 53.77 -28.86
C GLU A 6 -8.76 53.94 -27.35
N TRP A 7 -8.99 55.14 -26.80
CA TRP A 7 -8.66 55.49 -25.41
C TRP A 7 -9.60 54.91 -24.36
N LEU A 8 -10.77 54.42 -24.76
CA LEU A 8 -11.81 53.88 -23.87
C LEU A 8 -11.60 52.42 -23.49
N ASN A 9 -10.54 51.77 -23.97
CA ASN A 9 -10.29 50.37 -23.68
C ASN A 9 -9.25 50.23 -22.54
N PRO A 10 -9.67 50.12 -21.26
CA PRO A 10 -8.74 49.88 -20.19
C PRO A 10 -8.03 48.55 -20.47
N LYS A 11 -6.70 48.57 -20.60
CA LYS A 11 -5.90 47.35 -20.73
C LYS A 11 -6.27 46.41 -19.58
N LYS A 12 -6.99 45.32 -19.88
CA LYS A 12 -7.37 44.31 -18.88
C LYS A 12 -6.10 43.83 -18.20
N LYS A 13 -5.87 44.27 -16.96
CA LYS A 13 -4.75 43.77 -16.14
C LYS A 13 -4.96 42.26 -15.99
N LYS A 14 -4.05 41.46 -16.56
CA LYS A 14 -4.05 40.01 -16.33
C LYS A 14 -4.05 39.79 -14.81
N PRO A 15 -4.94 38.94 -14.26
CA PRO A 15 -4.92 38.67 -12.84
C PRO A 15 -3.52 38.19 -12.47
N LYS A 16 -2.90 38.79 -11.44
CA LYS A 16 -1.65 38.29 -10.86
C LYS A 16 -1.96 36.92 -10.25
N SER A 17 -1.87 35.88 -11.08
CA SER A 17 -2.02 34.49 -10.70
C SER A 17 -0.75 34.03 -10.02
N GLN A 18 -0.56 34.36 -8.74
CA GLN A 18 0.52 33.75 -7.99
C GLN A 18 0.28 33.72 -6.48
N SER A 19 0.37 32.50 -5.92
CA SER A 19 0.67 32.12 -4.54
C SER A 19 -0.38 32.25 -3.43
N ARG A 20 -1.33 33.19 -3.45
CA ARG A 20 -2.27 33.35 -2.31
C ARG A 20 -3.26 32.19 -2.13
N CYS A 21 -3.65 31.55 -3.24
CA CYS A 21 -4.55 30.39 -3.23
C CYS A 21 -3.85 29.14 -2.66
N SER A 22 -2.52 29.06 -2.75
CA SER A 22 -1.74 27.90 -2.29
C SER A 22 -1.77 27.77 -0.76
N TYR A 23 -1.56 28.86 -0.01
CA TYR A 23 -1.59 28.81 1.46
C TYR A 23 -2.99 28.49 2.03
N HIS A 24 -4.04 29.07 1.44
CA HIS A 24 -5.43 28.73 1.82
C HIS A 24 -5.80 27.30 1.45
N ALA A 25 -5.38 26.80 0.29
CA ALA A 25 -5.59 25.40 -0.10
C ALA A 25 -4.79 24.41 0.77
N LEU A 26 -3.57 24.77 1.19
CA LEU A 26 -2.75 23.95 2.09
C LEU A 26 -3.37 23.91 3.49
N ARG A 27 -3.84 25.06 4.00
CA ARG A 27 -4.51 25.14 5.30
C ARG A 27 -5.84 24.40 5.32
N ASN A 28 -6.58 24.41 4.21
CA ASN A 28 -7.83 23.66 4.06
C ASN A 28 -7.62 22.14 4.04
N ASN A 29 -6.46 21.66 3.60
CA ASN A 29 -6.13 20.23 3.51
C ASN A 29 -5.06 19.80 4.52
N PHE A 30 -4.78 20.60 5.55
CA PHE A 30 -3.68 20.38 6.48
C PHE A 30 -3.78 19.01 7.20
N SER A 31 -4.98 18.62 7.65
CA SER A 31 -5.21 17.30 8.26
C SER A 31 -4.92 16.15 7.30
N VAL A 32 -5.25 16.30 6.01
CA VAL A 32 -4.97 15.27 4.98
C VAL A 32 -3.45 15.16 4.75
N ILE A 33 -2.74 16.29 4.72
CA ILE A 33 -1.29 16.29 4.52
C ILE A 33 -0.59 15.65 5.72
N ILE A 34 -0.96 16.03 6.95
CA ILE A 34 -0.41 15.42 8.16
C ILE A 34 -0.68 13.91 8.18
N PHE A 35 -1.91 13.50 7.83
CA PHE A 35 -2.27 12.10 7.74
C PHE A 35 -1.28 11.30 6.88
N TRP A 36 -1.04 11.77 5.65
CA TRP A 36 -0.13 11.10 4.72
C TRP A 36 1.33 11.13 5.19
N ILE A 37 1.77 12.21 5.84
CA ILE A 37 3.11 12.28 6.43
C ILE A 37 3.27 11.22 7.52
N VAL A 38 2.33 11.13 8.46
CA VAL A 38 2.35 10.13 9.54
C VAL A 38 2.27 8.72 8.97
N PHE A 39 1.41 8.50 7.99
CA PHE A 39 1.26 7.22 7.30
C PHE A 39 2.56 6.76 6.62
N VAL A 40 3.27 7.67 5.94
CA VAL A 40 4.57 7.38 5.32
C VAL A 40 5.63 7.12 6.39
N ILE A 41 5.67 7.91 7.47
CA ILE A 41 6.63 7.70 8.58
C ILE A 41 6.47 6.30 9.19
N ILE A 42 5.22 5.87 9.45
CA ILE A 42 4.94 4.54 10.00
C ILE A 42 5.40 3.45 9.02
N ASN A 43 5.08 3.57 7.73
CA ASN A 43 5.49 2.61 6.72
C ASN A 43 7.01 2.53 6.54
N VAL A 44 7.70 3.66 6.55
CA VAL A 44 9.17 3.70 6.48
C VAL A 44 9.78 3.08 7.74
N GLY A 45 9.23 3.35 8.92
CA GLY A 45 9.68 2.72 10.17
C GLY A 45 9.51 1.21 10.16
N LEU A 46 8.36 0.71 9.68
CA LEU A 46 8.09 -0.73 9.53
C LEU A 46 8.98 -1.38 8.48
N ALA A 47 9.23 -0.70 7.36
CA ALA A 47 10.15 -1.17 6.33
C ALA A 47 11.59 -1.25 6.88
N ALA A 48 12.05 -0.22 7.61
CA ALA A 48 13.37 -0.22 8.25
C ALA A 48 13.49 -1.36 9.28
N TRP A 49 12.44 -1.61 10.05
CA TRP A 49 12.39 -2.72 11.00
C TRP A 49 12.46 -4.08 10.28
N GLY A 50 11.66 -4.28 9.23
CA GLY A 50 11.72 -5.49 8.43
C GLY A 50 13.06 -5.69 7.72
N ALA A 51 13.71 -4.60 7.31
CA ALA A 51 15.04 -4.65 6.72
C ALA A 51 16.10 -5.05 7.75
N TYR A 52 16.02 -4.50 8.95
CA TYR A 52 16.90 -4.85 10.07
C TYR A 52 16.75 -6.32 10.48
N GLU A 53 15.52 -6.83 10.57
CA GLU A 53 15.27 -8.25 10.82
C GLU A 53 15.79 -9.13 9.69
N GLY A 54 15.56 -8.73 8.43
CA GLY A 54 16.09 -9.44 7.26
C GLY A 54 17.60 -9.55 7.30
N TYR A 55 18.29 -8.45 7.62
CA TYR A 55 19.74 -8.40 7.78
C TYR A 55 20.23 -9.34 8.90
N ARG A 56 19.58 -9.35 10.07
CA ARG A 56 19.97 -10.25 11.17
C ARG A 56 19.59 -11.71 10.97
N SER A 57 18.62 -12.00 10.10
CA SER A 57 18.12 -13.37 9.92
C SER A 57 19.02 -14.27 9.08
N VAL A 58 19.98 -13.69 8.36
CA VAL A 58 20.90 -14.41 7.48
C VAL A 58 22.28 -14.41 8.11
N ASN A 59 22.73 -15.58 8.58
CA ASN A 59 24.06 -15.80 9.17
C ASN A 59 25.16 -16.04 8.11
N ASP A 60 24.85 -15.83 6.83
CA ASP A 60 25.75 -16.09 5.71
C ASP A 60 26.31 -14.76 5.16
N GLU A 61 27.56 -14.76 4.69
CA GLU A 61 28.31 -13.56 4.26
C GLU A 61 27.70 -12.86 3.03
N ARG A 62 26.62 -13.41 2.46
CA ARG A 62 25.81 -12.80 1.41
C ARG A 62 24.39 -12.61 1.93
N HIS A 63 24.01 -11.37 2.22
CA HIS A 63 22.61 -11.04 2.50
C HIS A 63 21.85 -10.94 1.17
N PRO A 64 20.98 -11.90 0.81
CA PRO A 64 20.15 -11.77 -0.38
C PRO A 64 19.20 -10.59 -0.18
N ALA A 65 19.38 -9.55 -0.99
CA ALA A 65 18.51 -8.36 -0.98
C ALA A 65 17.03 -8.73 -1.10
N ALA A 66 16.73 -9.85 -1.77
CA ALA A 66 15.41 -10.44 -1.91
C ALA A 66 14.72 -10.75 -0.56
N ILE A 67 15.43 -11.30 0.44
CA ILE A 67 14.84 -11.59 1.76
C ILE A 67 14.55 -10.31 2.53
N ILE A 68 15.48 -9.34 2.47
CA ILE A 68 15.32 -8.04 3.13
C ILE A 68 14.08 -7.32 2.59
N ILE A 69 13.92 -7.31 1.27
CA ILE A 69 12.76 -6.72 0.59
C ILE A 69 11.48 -7.48 0.96
N ALA A 70 11.49 -8.82 0.90
CA ALA A 70 10.31 -9.62 1.23
C ALA A 70 9.86 -9.41 2.68
N ARG A 71 10.79 -9.33 3.64
CA ARG A 71 10.51 -9.08 5.06
C ARG A 71 9.99 -7.67 5.29
N SER A 72 10.61 -6.66 4.69
CA SER A 72 10.17 -5.26 4.76
C SER A 72 8.76 -5.10 4.20
N ALA A 73 8.51 -5.62 3.00
CA ALA A 73 7.20 -5.58 2.36
C ALA A 73 6.15 -6.34 3.18
N GLY A 74 6.48 -7.50 3.77
CA GLY A 74 5.56 -8.27 4.61
C GLY A 74 5.16 -7.54 5.90
N ARG A 75 6.09 -6.83 6.54
CA ARG A 75 5.82 -5.99 7.73
C ARG A 75 4.87 -4.83 7.38
N CYS A 76 5.13 -4.12 6.29
CA CYS A 76 4.24 -3.04 5.83
C CYS A 76 2.86 -3.60 5.44
N LEU A 77 2.81 -4.71 4.69
CA LEU A 77 1.57 -5.35 4.26
C LEU A 77 0.68 -5.75 5.44
N SER A 78 1.27 -6.29 6.52
CA SER A 78 0.53 -6.66 7.74
C SER A 78 -0.14 -5.45 8.40
N PHE A 79 0.57 -4.33 8.45
CA PHE A 79 0.04 -3.07 8.97
C PHE A 79 -1.10 -2.54 8.08
N GLU A 80 -0.89 -2.47 6.77
CA GLU A 80 -1.90 -1.98 5.82
C GLU A 80 -3.18 -2.83 5.86
N CYS A 81 -3.06 -4.16 5.96
CA CYS A 81 -4.18 -5.09 6.09
C CYS A 81 -4.99 -4.88 7.39
N CYS A 82 -4.34 -4.51 8.50
CA CYS A 82 -5.06 -4.15 9.72
C CYS A 82 -5.70 -2.76 9.58
N PHE A 83 -4.95 -1.80 9.05
CA PHE A 83 -5.37 -0.41 8.90
C PHE A 83 -6.58 -0.26 7.97
N VAL A 84 -6.61 -0.98 6.85
CA VAL A 84 -7.72 -0.94 5.89
C VAL A 84 -9.04 -1.43 6.48
N LEU A 85 -8.99 -2.37 7.44
CA LEU A 85 -10.16 -2.83 8.19
C LEU A 85 -10.64 -1.75 9.16
N VAL A 86 -9.72 -1.16 9.93
CA VAL A 86 -10.01 -0.06 10.88
C VAL A 86 -10.76 1.09 10.19
N LEU A 87 -10.39 1.41 8.94
CA LEU A 87 -11.03 2.45 8.14
C LEU A 87 -12.50 2.16 7.75
N MET A 88 -12.97 0.92 7.82
CA MET A 88 -14.35 0.55 7.46
C MET A 88 -15.23 0.25 8.69
N LEU A 89 -14.65 0.15 9.88
CA LEU A 89 -15.38 -0.07 11.13
C LEU A 89 -16.09 1.23 11.59
N ARG A 90 -17.31 1.45 11.09
CA ARG A 90 -18.10 2.67 11.36
C ARG A 90 -18.25 3.00 12.85
N LYS A 91 -18.44 2.00 13.73
CA LYS A 91 -18.55 2.23 15.18
C LYS A 91 -17.23 2.75 15.78
N LEU A 92 -16.10 2.22 15.33
CA LEU A 92 -14.76 2.64 15.76
C LEU A 92 -14.47 4.06 15.26
N LEU A 93 -14.85 4.38 14.01
CA LEU A 93 -14.69 5.73 13.46
C LEU A 93 -15.49 6.78 14.26
N THR A 94 -16.71 6.44 14.69
CA THR A 94 -17.52 7.34 15.53
C THR A 94 -16.86 7.58 16.89
N ILE A 95 -16.25 6.56 17.49
CA ILE A 95 -15.48 6.71 18.74
C ILE A 95 -14.24 7.58 18.49
N LEU A 96 -13.50 7.32 17.41
CA LEU A 96 -12.31 8.09 17.02
C LEU A 96 -12.63 9.57 16.78
N ARG A 97 -13.82 9.89 16.28
CA ARG A 97 -14.29 11.27 16.05
C ARG A 97 -14.31 12.11 17.32
N ASN A 98 -14.51 11.48 18.48
CA ASN A 98 -14.52 12.15 19.78
C ASN A 98 -13.13 12.20 20.45
N THR A 99 -12.09 11.73 19.76
CA THR A 99 -10.70 11.74 20.25
C THR A 99 -9.83 12.74 19.49
N PHE A 100 -8.61 12.94 19.99
CA PHE A 100 -7.58 13.76 19.32
C PHE A 100 -7.28 13.31 17.87
N LEU A 101 -7.57 12.04 17.52
CA LEU A 101 -7.36 11.52 16.17
C LEU A 101 -8.26 12.18 15.11
N MET A 102 -9.32 12.91 15.48
CA MET A 102 -10.11 13.70 14.53
C MET A 102 -9.29 14.81 13.85
N SER A 103 -8.26 15.33 14.52
CA SER A 103 -7.33 16.32 13.96
C SER A 103 -6.41 15.72 12.88
N VAL A 104 -6.09 14.43 13.00
CA VAL A 104 -5.07 13.75 12.21
C VAL A 104 -5.69 12.91 11.10
N LEU A 105 -6.83 12.27 11.33
CA LEU A 105 -7.51 11.42 10.36
C LEU A 105 -8.69 12.20 9.75
N PRO A 106 -8.69 12.51 8.44
CA PRO A 106 -9.82 13.15 7.78
C PRO A 106 -10.98 12.13 7.62
N LEU A 107 -11.76 11.98 8.69
CA LEU A 107 -12.81 10.96 8.83
C LEU A 107 -13.89 11.06 7.74
N ASP A 108 -14.12 12.24 7.17
CA ASP A 108 -15.09 12.43 6.07
C ASP A 108 -14.67 11.74 4.77
N GLN A 109 -13.38 11.41 4.61
CA GLN A 109 -12.82 10.79 3.41
C GLN A 109 -12.27 9.37 3.66
N HIS A 110 -12.69 8.71 4.75
CA HIS A 110 -12.22 7.36 5.11
C HIS A 110 -12.38 6.32 3.97
N VAL A 111 -13.44 6.40 3.17
CA VAL A 111 -13.65 5.52 2.00
C VAL A 111 -12.63 5.79 0.88
N ILE A 112 -12.24 7.05 0.67
CA ILE A 112 -11.22 7.42 -0.32
C ILE A 112 -9.86 6.92 0.15
N ILE A 113 -9.53 7.11 1.42
CA ILE A 113 -8.29 6.60 2.03
C ILE A 113 -8.24 5.08 1.95
N HIS A 114 -9.35 4.38 2.27
CA HIS A 114 -9.44 2.92 2.15
C HIS A 114 -9.10 2.44 0.74
N LYS A 115 -9.58 3.13 -0.31
CA LYS A 115 -9.24 2.79 -1.70
C LYS A 115 -7.75 2.99 -2.02
N ILE A 116 -7.17 4.08 -1.52
CA ILE A 116 -5.73 4.35 -1.75
C ILE A 116 -4.90 3.29 -1.03
N VAL A 117 -5.20 3.02 0.24
CA VAL A 117 -4.56 1.96 1.04
C VAL A 117 -4.71 0.59 0.36
N ALA A 118 -5.88 0.27 -0.19
CA ALA A 118 -6.08 -0.98 -0.93
C ALA A 118 -5.14 -1.11 -2.14
N ILE A 119 -4.84 0.00 -2.84
CA ILE A 119 -3.85 0.00 -3.93
C ILE A 119 -2.44 -0.26 -3.37
N PHE A 120 -2.08 0.34 -2.24
CA PHE A 120 -0.80 0.06 -1.56
C PHE A 120 -0.67 -1.41 -1.17
N ILE A 121 -1.73 -2.04 -0.64
CA ILE A 121 -1.76 -3.47 -0.30
C ILE A 121 -1.46 -4.32 -1.54
N ILE A 122 -2.06 -4.01 -2.69
CA ILE A 122 -1.81 -4.75 -3.94
C ILE A 122 -0.34 -4.60 -4.36
N ILE A 123 0.20 -3.37 -4.37
CA ILE A 123 1.59 -3.12 -4.75
C ILE A 123 2.56 -3.85 -3.80
N LEU A 124 2.36 -3.73 -2.49
CA LEU A 124 3.19 -4.38 -1.48
C LEU A 124 3.08 -5.92 -1.55
N SER A 125 1.89 -6.45 -1.87
CA SER A 125 1.69 -7.89 -2.08
C SER A 125 2.49 -8.40 -3.28
N VAL A 126 2.53 -7.65 -4.39
CA VAL A 126 3.35 -7.98 -5.56
C VAL A 126 4.85 -7.94 -5.21
N ILE A 127 5.31 -6.89 -4.53
CA ILE A 127 6.72 -6.76 -4.11
C ILE A 127 7.12 -7.89 -3.16
N HIS A 128 6.26 -8.20 -2.18
CA HIS A 128 6.49 -9.27 -1.22
C HIS A 128 6.60 -10.64 -1.90
N THR A 129 5.68 -10.93 -2.84
CA THR A 129 5.68 -12.17 -3.62
C THR A 129 6.91 -12.26 -4.52
N ALA A 130 7.26 -11.17 -5.21
CA ALA A 130 8.46 -11.10 -6.05
C ALA A 130 9.74 -11.34 -5.25
N GLY A 131 9.84 -10.77 -4.03
CA GLY A 131 10.98 -11.02 -3.14
C GLY A 131 11.10 -12.48 -2.72
N HIS A 132 9.98 -13.16 -2.43
CA HIS A 132 9.99 -14.61 -2.16
C HIS A 132 10.40 -15.44 -3.37
N ILE A 133 9.95 -15.10 -4.58
CA ILE A 133 10.33 -15.77 -5.82
C ILE A 133 11.83 -15.61 -6.12
N ALA A 134 12.36 -14.38 -6.01
CA ALA A 134 13.77 -14.10 -6.26
C ALA A 134 14.68 -14.87 -5.28
N ASN A 135 14.33 -14.89 -3.99
CA ASN A 135 15.08 -15.67 -2.99
C ASN A 135 15.08 -17.18 -3.28
N ILE A 136 13.96 -17.72 -3.79
CA ILE A 136 13.90 -19.13 -4.20
C ILE A 136 14.76 -19.36 -5.44
N GLY A 137 14.71 -18.48 -6.43
CA GLY A 137 15.53 -18.53 -7.64
C GLY A 137 17.03 -18.57 -7.34
N GLU A 138 17.52 -17.61 -6.55
CA GLU A 138 18.93 -17.55 -6.13
C GLU A 138 19.36 -18.85 -5.44
N THR A 139 18.52 -19.43 -4.57
CA THR A 139 18.88 -20.68 -3.89
C THR A 139 18.92 -21.89 -4.83
N VAL A 140 18.10 -21.92 -5.88
CA VAL A 140 18.06 -23.04 -6.83
C VAL A 140 19.25 -22.98 -7.79
N GLU A 141 19.63 -21.79 -8.23
CA GLU A 141 20.84 -21.58 -9.05
C GLU A 141 22.11 -22.02 -8.29
N ASN A 142 22.19 -21.73 -7.00
CA ASN A 142 23.33 -22.12 -6.16
C ASN A 142 23.44 -23.65 -5.92
N VAL A 143 22.38 -24.43 -6.17
CA VAL A 143 22.34 -25.88 -5.88
C VAL A 143 22.45 -26.74 -7.16
N ASN A 144 22.79 -26.18 -8.32
CA ASN A 144 22.72 -26.86 -9.62
C ASN A 144 21.35 -27.56 -9.83
N GLY A 145 20.28 -26.98 -9.28
CA GLY A 145 19.02 -27.68 -9.06
C GLY A 145 18.20 -27.87 -10.34
N THR A 146 17.75 -29.09 -10.58
CA THR A 146 16.73 -29.41 -11.59
C THR A 146 15.39 -28.74 -11.25
N THR A 147 14.48 -28.61 -12.23
CA THR A 147 13.10 -28.09 -12.03
C THR A 147 12.34 -28.81 -10.91
N ALA A 148 12.64 -30.09 -10.65
CA ALA A 148 12.06 -30.85 -9.54
C ALA A 148 12.54 -30.34 -8.15
N ALA A 149 13.81 -29.92 -8.03
CA ALA A 149 14.34 -29.31 -6.82
C ALA A 149 13.74 -27.90 -6.59
N TRP A 150 13.46 -27.15 -7.66
CA TRP A 150 12.72 -25.89 -7.57
C TRP A 150 11.31 -26.11 -7.02
N ILE A 151 10.54 -27.06 -7.59
CA ILE A 151 9.19 -27.41 -7.14
C ILE A 151 9.21 -27.86 -5.67
N ARG A 152 10.16 -28.72 -5.28
CA ARG A 152 10.29 -29.17 -3.88
C ARG A 152 10.60 -28.01 -2.93
N ASN A 153 11.49 -27.08 -3.31
CA ASN A 153 11.80 -25.92 -2.49
C ASN A 153 10.62 -24.94 -2.39
N VAL A 154 9.82 -24.80 -3.45
CA VAL A 154 8.59 -24.00 -3.45
C VAL A 154 7.50 -24.64 -2.59
N LEU A 155 7.38 -25.96 -2.58
CA LEU A 155 6.33 -26.65 -1.83
C LEU A 155 6.69 -26.95 -0.37
N VAL A 156 7.98 -27.09 -0.03
CA VAL A 156 8.42 -27.67 1.26
C VAL A 156 9.36 -26.74 2.04
N ARG A 157 9.68 -25.51 1.57
CA ARG A 157 10.59 -24.65 2.34
C ARG A 157 10.06 -24.38 3.75
N PRO A 158 10.79 -24.78 4.81
CA PRO A 158 10.41 -24.47 6.17
C PRO A 158 10.70 -22.99 6.48
N PHE A 159 9.82 -22.37 7.25
CA PHE A 159 10.08 -21.08 7.87
C PHE A 159 10.94 -21.31 9.12
N PRO A 160 12.05 -20.59 9.33
CA PRO A 160 12.74 -20.67 10.61
C PRO A 160 11.82 -20.08 11.71
N GLY A 161 11.35 -20.94 12.62
CA GLY A 161 10.68 -20.53 13.87
C GLY A 161 9.23 -20.97 14.10
N LEU A 162 8.53 -21.58 13.13
CA LEU A 162 7.15 -22.06 13.32
C LEU A 162 7.02 -23.50 12.80
N GLY A 163 7.49 -24.46 13.60
CA GLY A 163 7.48 -25.89 13.29
C GLY A 163 6.11 -26.57 13.40
N LEU A 164 5.04 -25.98 12.85
CA LEU A 164 3.68 -26.51 13.00
C LEU A 164 3.04 -27.05 11.72
N VAL A 165 3.52 -26.69 10.51
CA VAL A 165 3.22 -27.44 9.27
C VAL A 165 4.34 -27.16 8.26
N GLU A 166 5.21 -28.14 8.02
CA GLU A 166 6.24 -28.10 6.97
C GLU A 166 5.57 -27.84 5.60
N GLY A 167 5.87 -26.70 4.96
CA GLY A 167 5.41 -26.37 3.59
C GLY A 167 4.15 -25.49 3.44
N SER A 168 3.46 -25.11 4.52
CA SER A 168 2.15 -24.43 4.42
C SER A 168 2.16 -22.93 4.04
N CYS A 169 3.29 -22.24 4.15
CA CYS A 169 3.35 -20.77 3.99
C CYS A 169 3.15 -20.30 2.54
N ILE A 170 3.65 -21.04 1.55
CA ILE A 170 3.49 -20.67 0.13
C ILE A 170 2.07 -21.01 -0.35
N ILE A 171 1.51 -22.13 0.11
CA ILE A 171 0.13 -22.52 -0.20
C ILE A 171 -0.85 -21.49 0.36
N THR A 172 -0.66 -21.06 1.61
CA THR A 172 -1.47 -20.00 2.22
C THR A 172 -1.29 -18.66 1.51
N GLY A 173 -0.06 -18.30 1.10
CA GLY A 173 0.20 -17.11 0.29
C GLY A 173 -0.54 -17.10 -1.05
N ILE A 174 -0.50 -18.21 -1.80
CA ILE A 174 -1.23 -18.35 -3.08
C ILE A 174 -2.74 -18.22 -2.85
N LEU A 175 -3.27 -18.87 -1.81
CA LEU A 175 -4.69 -18.77 -1.46
C LEU A 175 -5.10 -17.32 -1.18
N ILE A 176 -4.29 -16.59 -0.39
CA ILE A 176 -4.55 -15.18 -0.06
C ILE A 176 -4.48 -14.31 -1.33
N ILE A 177 -3.54 -14.54 -2.24
CA ILE A 177 -3.44 -13.82 -3.52
C ILE A 177 -4.69 -14.05 -4.38
N ILE A 178 -5.17 -15.29 -4.48
CA ILE A 178 -6.40 -15.61 -5.22
C ILE A 178 -7.59 -14.86 -4.62
N VAL A 179 -7.74 -14.88 -3.29
CA VAL A 179 -8.80 -14.14 -2.60
C VAL A 179 -8.69 -12.63 -2.85
N LEU A 180 -7.48 -12.06 -2.76
CA LEU A 180 -7.24 -10.64 -3.04
C LEU A 180 -7.60 -10.25 -4.48
N ILE A 181 -7.28 -11.10 -5.46
CA ILE A 181 -7.62 -10.88 -6.87
C ILE A 181 -9.14 -10.89 -7.04
N ILE A 182 -9.83 -11.90 -6.51
CA ILE A 182 -11.29 -12.00 -6.58
C ILE A 182 -11.94 -10.77 -5.94
N MET A 183 -11.54 -10.41 -4.71
CA MET A 183 -12.05 -9.23 -4.00
C MET A 183 -11.82 -7.94 -4.80
N THR A 184 -10.64 -7.77 -5.38
CA THR A 184 -10.30 -6.57 -6.16
C THR A 184 -11.17 -6.49 -7.41
N ILE A 185 -11.27 -7.58 -8.18
CA ILE A 185 -12.11 -7.69 -9.38
C ILE A 185 -13.57 -7.33 -9.05
N CYS A 186 -14.16 -7.96 -8.03
CA CYS A 186 -15.53 -7.68 -7.60
C CYS A 186 -15.75 -6.24 -7.14
N SER A 187 -14.71 -5.56 -6.62
CA SER A 187 -14.76 -4.19 -6.14
C SER A 187 -14.54 -3.11 -7.23
N LEU A 188 -14.10 -3.50 -8.44
CA LEU A 188 -13.89 -2.55 -9.53
C LEU A 188 -15.18 -1.82 -9.91
N PRO A 189 -15.12 -0.50 -10.18
CA PRO A 189 -16.29 0.29 -10.54
C PRO A 189 -16.97 -0.18 -11.83
N PHE A 190 -16.25 -0.90 -12.70
CA PHE A 190 -16.79 -1.51 -13.91
C PHE A 190 -17.80 -2.64 -13.59
N ILE A 191 -17.47 -3.55 -12.67
CA ILE A 191 -18.36 -4.64 -12.25
C ILE A 191 -19.49 -4.12 -11.36
N ARG A 192 -19.17 -3.18 -10.47
CA ARG A 192 -20.16 -2.57 -9.56
C ARG A 192 -21.20 -1.68 -10.27
N ARG A 193 -20.86 -1.06 -11.41
CA ARG A 193 -21.79 -0.18 -12.16
C ARG A 193 -22.64 -0.91 -13.20
N ASN A 194 -22.27 -2.14 -13.58
CA ASN A 194 -23.01 -2.96 -14.57
C ASN A 194 -24.19 -3.75 -13.98
N GLY A 195 -24.69 -3.41 -12.78
CA GLY A 195 -25.97 -3.91 -12.26
C GLY A 195 -25.93 -5.23 -11.48
N TYR A 196 -24.77 -5.86 -11.29
CA TYR A 196 -24.63 -7.06 -10.44
C TYR A 196 -24.45 -6.70 -8.95
N PHE A 197 -25.40 -5.96 -8.37
CA PHE A 197 -25.36 -5.54 -6.96
C PHE A 197 -25.33 -6.69 -5.94
N LYS A 198 -25.69 -7.91 -6.36
CA LYS A 198 -25.67 -9.11 -5.48
C LYS A 198 -24.28 -9.68 -5.21
N VAL A 199 -23.26 -9.31 -5.99
CA VAL A 199 -21.89 -9.87 -5.91
C VAL A 199 -20.89 -8.89 -5.29
N SER A 200 -21.34 -7.68 -4.93
CA SER A 200 -20.49 -6.56 -4.49
C SER A 200 -20.78 -6.10 -3.05
N PHE A 201 -21.30 -7.00 -2.21
CA PHE A 201 -21.55 -6.75 -0.79
C PHE A 201 -20.34 -7.06 0.08
#